data_AF-A0A7J3L1D8-F1
#
_entry.id   AF-A0A7J3L1D8-F1
#
_cell.length_a   1.000
_cell.length_b   1.000
_cell.length_c   1.000
_cell.angle_alpha   90.00
_cell.angle_beta   90.00
_cell.angle_gamma   90.00
#
_symmetry.space_group_name_H-M   'P 1'
#
loop_
_entity.id
_entity.type
_entity.pdbx_description
1 polymer ?
#
loop_
_entity_poly.entity_id
_entity_poly.type
_entity_poly.pdbx_seq_one_letter_code
_entity_poly.pdbx_strand_id
1 'polypeptide(L)'
;MDVFKQNKRIGKGVNILGYDPIWKSRSMARMRDEHFKLLKEAGFNSVRIALHPIRDGAMSTGRKLSEKWLEILDWAIEQALKNGLIPI
;
A
#
# COMPACT_ATOMS: atom_id res chain seq x y z
N MET A 1 16.94 -14.13 11.60
CA MET A 1 16.91 -12.67 11.45
C MET A 1 16.71 -12.07 12.84
N ASP A 2 17.44 -11.03 13.21
CA ASP A 2 17.26 -10.35 14.50
C ASP A 2 16.01 -9.47 14.46
N VAL A 3 15.00 -9.82 15.27
CA VAL A 3 13.70 -9.16 15.31
C VAL A 3 13.80 -7.71 15.78
N PHE A 4 14.73 -7.37 16.67
CA PHE A 4 14.93 -6.01 17.14
C PHE A 4 15.55 -5.13 16.06
N LYS A 5 16.49 -5.67 15.28
CA LYS A 5 17.03 -4.98 14.10
C LYS A 5 15.98 -4.78 13.01
N GLN A 6 15.08 -5.75 12.80
CA GLN A 6 13.98 -5.60 11.85
C GLN A 6 13.00 -4.52 12.29
N ASN A 7 12.59 -4.51 13.56
CA ASN A 7 11.70 -3.49 14.10
C ASN A 7 12.31 -2.08 13.99
N LYS A 8 13.61 -1.94 14.28
CA LYS A 8 14.33 -0.67 14.10
C LYS A 8 14.31 -0.17 12.65
N ARG A 9 14.34 -1.07 11.66
CA ARG A 9 14.21 -0.71 10.23
C ARG A 9 12.79 -0.30 9.85
N ILE A 10 11.77 -0.99 10.37
CA ILE A 10 10.35 -0.66 10.16
C ILE A 10 10.05 0.76 10.64
N GLY A 11 10.65 1.17 11.77
CA GLY A 11 10.66 2.56 12.22
C GLY A 11 9.26 3.18 12.36
N LYS A 12 9.14 4.45 11.97
CA LYS A 12 7.85 5.15 11.99
C LYS A 12 6.98 4.66 10.82
N GLY A 13 5.79 4.14 11.12
CA GLY A 13 4.84 3.65 10.14
C GLY A 13 3.60 4.52 10.02
N VAL A 14 2.97 4.51 8.85
CA VAL A 14 1.65 5.14 8.59
C VAL A 14 0.75 4.19 7.80
N ASN A 15 -0.56 4.22 8.06
CA ASN A 15 -1.52 3.43 7.29
C ASN A 15 -1.95 4.19 6.04
N ILE A 16 -1.99 3.52 4.89
CA ILE A 16 -2.41 4.09 3.61
C ILE A 16 -3.49 3.23 2.96
N LEU A 17 -4.19 3.80 1.98
CA LEU A 17 -5.13 3.12 1.09
C LEU A 17 -6.36 2.46 1.75
N GLY A 18 -6.57 2.61 3.06
CA GLY A 18 -7.63 1.89 3.78
C GLY A 18 -9.07 2.18 3.32
N TYR A 19 -9.37 3.41 2.88
CA TYR A 19 -10.68 3.79 2.29
C TYR A 19 -10.50 4.57 0.99
N ASP A 20 -9.35 4.38 0.33
CA ASP A 20 -9.09 5.06 -0.92
C ASP A 20 -9.96 4.47 -2.03
N PRO A 21 -10.67 5.28 -2.84
CA PRO A 21 -11.52 4.74 -3.90
C PRO A 21 -10.73 4.11 -5.05
N ILE A 22 -9.40 4.22 -5.05
CA ILE A 22 -8.50 3.63 -6.05
C ILE A 22 -8.82 2.16 -6.30
N TRP A 23 -9.14 1.40 -5.24
CA TRP A 23 -9.47 -0.03 -5.31
C TRP A 23 -10.65 -0.35 -6.24
N LYS A 24 -11.53 0.62 -6.50
CA LYS A 24 -12.66 0.50 -7.44
C LYS A 24 -12.34 1.16 -8.78
N SER A 25 -11.78 2.37 -8.73
CA SER A 25 -11.39 3.13 -9.92
C SER A 25 -10.16 3.98 -9.68
N ARG A 26 -9.14 3.82 -10.55
CA ARG A 26 -7.89 4.59 -10.49
C ARG A 26 -8.09 6.09 -10.71
N SER A 27 -9.14 6.48 -11.45
CA SER A 27 -9.50 7.90 -11.63
C SER A 27 -10.00 8.58 -10.36
N MET A 28 -10.41 7.81 -9.35
CA MET A 28 -10.93 8.30 -8.08
C MET A 28 -9.88 8.23 -6.96
N ALA A 29 -8.63 7.92 -7.29
CA ALA A 29 -7.56 7.77 -6.33
C ALA A 29 -7.31 9.09 -5.57
N ARG A 30 -7.24 9.00 -4.23
CA ARG A 30 -6.83 10.15 -3.40
C ARG A 30 -5.32 10.14 -3.22
N MET A 31 -4.78 8.97 -2.90
CA MET A 31 -3.34 8.70 -2.91
C MET A 31 -2.82 8.68 -4.34
N ARG A 32 -1.60 9.17 -4.53
CA ARG A 32 -0.92 9.34 -5.81
C ARG A 32 0.56 9.04 -5.61
N ASP A 33 1.29 8.79 -6.68
CA ASP A 33 2.74 8.52 -6.66
C ASP A 33 3.52 9.55 -5.83
N GLU A 34 3.23 10.84 -6.01
CA GLU A 34 3.90 11.96 -5.30
C GLU A 34 3.76 11.86 -3.77
N HIS A 35 2.67 11.29 -3.27
CA HIS A 35 2.43 11.18 -1.84
C HIS A 35 3.38 10.17 -1.17
N PHE A 36 3.83 9.13 -1.87
CA PHE A 36 4.81 8.17 -1.31
C PHE A 36 6.16 8.86 -1.04
N LYS A 37 6.58 9.74 -1.95
CA LYS A 37 7.77 10.57 -1.76
C LYS A 37 7.60 11.50 -0.56
N LEU A 38 6.47 12.20 -0.47
CA LEU A 38 6.17 13.09 0.66
C LEU A 38 6.15 12.36 2.01
N LEU A 39 5.65 11.13 2.07
CA LEU A 39 5.71 10.32 3.30
C LEU A 39 7.16 10.04 3.72
N LYS A 40 8.05 9.75 2.77
CA LYS A 40 9.47 9.55 3.07
C LYS A 40 10.10 10.84 3.58
N GLU A 41 9.84 11.97 2.92
CA GLU A 41 10.33 13.30 3.30
C GLU A 41 9.80 13.74 4.68
N ALA A 42 8.57 13.37 5.01
CA ALA A 42 7.98 13.57 6.34
C ALA A 42 8.60 12.69 7.44
N GLY A 43 9.52 11.78 7.09
CA GLY A 43 10.28 10.97 8.03
C GLY A 43 9.65 9.61 8.37
N PHE A 44 8.70 9.12 7.57
CA PHE A 44 8.22 7.74 7.70
C PHE A 44 9.22 6.73 7.10
N ASN A 45 9.25 5.54 7.69
CA ASN A 45 10.10 4.43 7.30
C ASN A 45 9.30 3.31 6.65
N SER A 46 8.03 3.15 7.02
CA SER A 46 7.14 2.10 6.54
C SER A 46 5.74 2.62 6.23
N VAL A 47 5.05 1.92 5.34
CA VAL A 47 3.63 2.12 5.05
C VAL A 47 2.91 0.81 5.26
N ARG A 48 1.81 0.85 6.02
CA ARG A 48 0.89 -0.28 6.13
C ARG A 48 -0.22 -0.12 5.11
N ILE A 49 -0.28 -1.03 4.13
CA ILE A 49 -1.28 -1.00 3.08
C ILE A 49 -2.52 -1.72 3.62
N ALA A 50 -3.56 -0.96 3.97
CA ALA A 50 -4.77 -1.54 4.54
C ALA A 50 -5.64 -2.16 3.42
N LEU A 51 -5.83 -3.48 3.48
CA LEU A 51 -6.54 -4.26 2.47
C LEU A 51 -7.91 -4.73 2.97
N HIS A 52 -8.95 -4.49 2.18
CA HIS A 52 -10.30 -5.00 2.43
C HIS A 52 -10.95 -5.55 1.14
N PRO A 53 -10.38 -6.62 0.55
CA PRO A 53 -10.73 -7.09 -0.79
C PRO A 53 -12.23 -7.40 -0.99
N ILE A 54 -12.90 -7.93 0.04
CA ILE A 54 -14.35 -8.22 -0.04
C ILE A 54 -15.16 -6.92 -0.15
N ARG A 55 -14.85 -5.91 0.68
CA ARG A 55 -15.51 -4.58 0.66
C ARG A 55 -15.23 -3.83 -0.65
N ASP A 56 -14.01 -3.99 -1.15
CA ASP A 56 -13.51 -3.22 -2.30
C ASP A 56 -13.91 -3.84 -3.65
N GLY A 57 -14.65 -4.96 -3.64
CA GLY A 57 -15.13 -5.61 -4.86
C GLY A 57 -14.05 -6.38 -5.61
N ALA A 58 -13.01 -6.84 -4.90
CA ALA A 58 -11.88 -7.54 -5.49
C ALA A 58 -12.22 -8.96 -5.96
N MET A 59 -13.33 -9.56 -5.50
CA MET A 59 -13.61 -10.97 -5.74
C MET A 59 -14.00 -11.24 -7.20
N SER A 60 -13.26 -12.14 -7.86
CA SER A 60 -13.60 -12.72 -9.15
C SER A 60 -14.19 -14.13 -8.99
N THR A 61 -14.47 -14.82 -10.10
CA THR A 61 -14.93 -16.21 -10.10
C THR A 61 -13.92 -17.13 -9.40
N GLY A 62 -14.41 -18.21 -8.79
CA GLY A 62 -13.55 -19.23 -8.18
C GLY A 62 -12.82 -18.80 -6.89
N ARG A 63 -13.35 -17.81 -6.14
CA ARG A 63 -12.74 -17.27 -4.90
C ARG A 63 -11.35 -16.66 -5.13
N LYS A 64 -11.10 -16.11 -6.30
CA LYS A 64 -9.86 -15.40 -6.63
C LYS A 64 -10.04 -13.89 -6.45
N LEU A 65 -8.91 -13.20 -6.26
CA LEU A 65 -8.86 -11.75 -6.40
C LEU A 65 -8.73 -11.40 -7.88
N SER A 66 -9.38 -10.31 -8.30
CA SER A 66 -9.30 -9.83 -9.67
C SER A 66 -7.92 -9.25 -9.97
N GLU A 67 -7.48 -9.42 -11.22
CA GLU A 67 -6.20 -8.90 -11.71
C GLU A 67 -6.12 -7.38 -11.50
N LYS A 68 -7.19 -6.65 -11.83
CA LYS A 68 -7.28 -5.19 -11.60
C LYS A 68 -7.03 -4.78 -10.15
N TRP A 69 -7.52 -5.56 -9.18
CA TRP A 69 -7.28 -5.24 -7.77
C TRP A 69 -5.83 -5.54 -7.37
N LEU A 70 -5.26 -6.63 -7.88
CA LEU A 70 -3.85 -6.98 -7.67
C LEU A 70 -2.91 -5.95 -8.30
N GLU A 71 -3.21 -5.42 -9.49
CA GLU A 71 -2.42 -4.36 -10.14
C GLU A 71 -2.33 -3.08 -9.29
N ILE A 72 -3.38 -2.77 -8.52
CA ILE A 72 -3.37 -1.62 -7.60
C ILE A 72 -2.47 -1.93 -6.39
N LEU A 73 -2.52 -3.16 -5.88
CA LEU A 73 -1.63 -3.60 -4.80
C LEU A 73 -0.17 -3.57 -5.26
N ASP A 74 0.13 -4.10 -6.44
CA ASP A 74 1.46 -4.10 -7.04
C ASP A 74 1.98 -2.67 -7.19
N TRP A 75 1.17 -1.76 -7.76
CA TRP A 75 1.51 -0.35 -7.83
C TRP A 75 1.84 0.26 -6.46
N ALA A 76 1.04 -0.02 -5.42
CA ALA A 76 1.29 0.52 -4.09
C ALA A 76 2.60 -0.01 -3.47
N ILE A 77 2.89 -1.30 -3.66
CA ILE A 77 4.14 -1.94 -3.22
C ILE A 77 5.34 -1.35 -3.96
N GLU A 78 5.27 -1.23 -5.27
CA GLU A 78 6.33 -0.67 -6.12
C GLU A 78 6.64 0.78 -5.74
N GLN A 79 5.62 1.62 -5.53
CA GLN A 79 5.81 3.01 -5.13
C GLN A 79 6.42 3.13 -3.73
N ALA A 80 6.02 2.27 -2.78
CA ALA A 80 6.62 2.23 -1.46
C ALA A 80 8.12 1.88 -1.55
N LEU A 81 8.46 0.79 -2.23
CA LEU A 81 9.85 0.34 -2.40
C LEU A 81 10.71 1.37 -3.14
N LYS A 82 10.20 1.94 -4.22
CA LYS A 82 10.88 2.98 -5.02
C LYS A 82 11.22 4.22 -4.19
N ASN A 83 10.40 4.57 -3.20
CA ASN A 83 10.60 5.72 -2.31
C ASN A 83 11.31 5.34 -0.99
N GLY A 84 11.86 4.12 -0.88
CA GLY A 84 12.59 3.69 0.32
C GLY A 84 11.72 3.56 1.56
N LEU A 85 10.44 3.22 1.38
CA LEU A 85 9.49 2.84 2.42
C LEU A 85 9.37 1.31 2.46
N ILE A 86 9.22 0.75 3.65
CA ILE A 86 8.94 -0.68 3.83
C ILE A 86 7.41 -0.89 3.77
N PRO A 87 6.88 -1.59 2.75
CA PRO A 87 5.46 -1.95 2.72
C PRO A 87 5.16 -3.07 3.72
N ILE A 88 4.03 -2.97 4.41
CA ILE A 88 3.51 -3.92 5.41
C ILE A 88 2.04 -4.22 5.12
#